data_AF-A0AAW0HL32-F1
#
_entry.id   AF-A0AAW0HL32-F1
#
_cell.length_a   1.000
_cell.length_b   1.000
_cell.length_c   1.000
_cell.angle_alpha   90.00
_cell.angle_beta   90.00
_cell.angle_gamma   90.00
#
_symmetry.space_group_name_H-M   'P 1'
#
loop_
_entity.id
_entity.type
_entity.pdbx_description
1 polymer ?
#
loop_
_entity_poly.entity_id
_entity_poly.type
_entity_poly.pdbx_seq_one_letter_code
_entity_poly.pdbx_strand_id
1 'polypeptide(L)'
;MKLFDLLYLVTALPGILFQIQLQESGPGLVKPSQSLSLTCSVTGYSITSGGYWSWIKQSPEKLEYIGYISYSGGTNYNPSFKSRISITRDTSKNQFFLQLNSLTTEDTATYYCARGTVRELQH
;
A
#
# COMPACT_ATOMS: atom_id res chain seq x y z
N MET A 1 26.16 9.77 -48.71
CA MET A 1 26.28 8.32 -48.97
C MET A 1 27.76 7.91 -48.92
N LYS A 2 28.27 7.60 -47.74
CA LYS A 2 29.40 6.69 -47.55
C LYS A 2 29.07 5.82 -46.32
N LEU A 3 29.03 4.54 -46.62
CA LEU A 3 28.37 3.44 -45.93
C LEU A 3 29.27 2.90 -44.82
N PHE A 4 28.97 3.24 -43.56
CA PHE A 4 29.48 2.52 -42.38
C PHE A 4 28.42 2.59 -41.27
N ASP A 5 27.23 2.11 -41.60
CA ASP A 5 26.26 1.59 -40.63
C ASP A 5 26.83 0.27 -40.10
N LEU A 6 27.64 0.34 -39.03
CA LEU A 6 28.02 -0.84 -38.26
C LEU A 6 27.60 -0.64 -36.80
N LEU A 7 26.43 -1.20 -36.49
CA LEU A 7 26.00 -1.76 -35.20
C LEU A 7 26.79 -1.30 -33.96
N TYR A 8 26.26 -0.32 -33.24
CA TYR A 8 26.44 -0.26 -31.78
C TYR A 8 25.16 -0.76 -31.10
N LEU A 9 24.92 -2.07 -31.22
CA LEU A 9 24.18 -2.82 -30.21
C LEU A 9 25.10 -2.97 -29.00
N VAL A 10 25.03 -2.01 -28.08
CA VAL A 10 25.16 -2.36 -26.67
C VAL A 10 23.83 -2.01 -26.05
N THR A 11 22.94 -3.00 -26.07
CA THR A 11 21.83 -3.09 -25.15
C THR A 11 22.41 -2.97 -23.75
N ALA A 12 22.39 -1.78 -23.17
CA ALA A 12 22.40 -1.69 -21.72
C ALA A 12 21.12 -2.43 -21.30
N LEU A 13 21.27 -3.66 -20.82
CA LEU A 13 20.29 -4.21 -19.90
C LEU A 13 20.66 -3.54 -18.58
N PRO A 14 20.05 -2.39 -18.20
CA PRO A 14 20.09 -2.04 -16.79
C PRO A 14 19.48 -3.25 -16.09
N GLY A 15 20.28 -3.94 -15.27
CA GLY A 15 19.75 -5.01 -14.44
C GLY A 15 18.50 -4.45 -13.77
N ILE A 16 17.35 -5.01 -14.10
CA ILE A 16 16.08 -4.54 -13.58
C ILE A 16 16.13 -4.84 -12.09
N LEU A 17 16.48 -3.84 -11.29
CA LEU A 17 16.18 -3.87 -9.88
C LEU A 17 14.66 -3.83 -9.81
N PHE A 18 14.03 -4.96 -9.46
CA PHE A 18 12.59 -5.01 -9.24
C PHE A 18 12.26 -4.09 -8.06
N GLN A 19 11.81 -2.88 -8.37
CA GLN A 19 11.32 -1.94 -7.37
C GLN A 19 9.95 -2.41 -6.88
N ILE A 20 9.75 -2.38 -5.56
CA ILE A 20 8.45 -2.62 -4.96
C ILE A 20 7.54 -1.45 -5.30
N GLN A 21 6.38 -1.71 -5.90
CA GLN A 21 5.37 -0.68 -6.15
C GLN A 21 4.10 -0.98 -5.37
N LEU A 22 3.47 0.09 -4.89
CA LEU A 22 2.20 0.07 -4.17
C LEU A 22 1.20 0.88 -4.98
N GLN A 23 0.03 0.31 -5.24
CA GLN A 23 -1.03 0.96 -6.00
C GLN A 23 -2.34 0.91 -5.21
N GLU A 24 -2.76 2.08 -4.71
CA GLU A 24 -4.04 2.27 -4.06
C GLU A 24 -5.18 2.34 -5.09
N SER A 25 -6.34 1.81 -4.70
CA SER A 25 -7.60 1.89 -5.46
C SER A 25 -8.79 1.74 -4.51
N GLY A 26 -9.95 2.22 -4.93
CA GLY A 26 -11.18 2.16 -4.13
C GLY A 26 -12.31 2.97 -4.75
N PRO A 27 -13.50 2.93 -4.14
CA PRO A 27 -14.60 3.80 -4.56
C PRO A 27 -14.24 5.26 -4.24
N GLY A 28 -14.50 6.17 -5.19
CA GLY A 28 -14.20 7.60 -5.02
C GLY A 28 -15.14 8.29 -4.03
N LEU A 29 -16.39 8.51 -4.43
CA LEU A 29 -17.41 9.16 -3.59
C LEU A 29 -18.37 8.11 -3.01
N VAL A 30 -18.56 8.15 -1.70
CA VAL A 30 -19.45 7.25 -0.95
C VAL A 30 -20.33 8.08 -0.01
N LYS A 31 -21.59 7.69 0.18
CA LYS A 31 -22.50 8.45 1.06
C LYS A 31 -22.14 8.22 2.53
N PRO A 32 -22.43 9.18 3.43
CA PRO A 32 -22.30 8.99 4.87
C PRO A 32 -23.04 7.74 5.36
N SER A 33 -22.55 7.15 6.46
CA SER A 33 -23.04 5.91 7.08
C SER A 33 -22.89 4.64 6.24
N GLN A 34 -22.48 4.74 4.97
CA GLN A 34 -22.09 3.58 4.19
C GLN A 34 -20.69 3.11 4.57
N SER A 35 -20.30 1.97 4.02
CA SER A 35 -18.98 1.38 4.19
C SER A 35 -18.25 1.38 2.86
N LEU A 36 -16.92 1.48 2.91
CA LEU A 36 -16.07 1.37 1.72
C LEU A 36 -14.89 0.44 1.98
N SER A 37 -14.36 -0.11 0.90
CA SER A 37 -13.15 -0.93 0.93
C SER A 37 -12.11 -0.32 0.00
N LEU A 38 -10.95 -0.01 0.56
CA LEU A 38 -9.77 0.39 -0.21
C LEU A 38 -8.87 -0.82 -0.42
N THR A 39 -8.22 -0.87 -1.57
CA THR A 39 -7.29 -1.94 -1.97
C THR A 39 -5.93 -1.33 -2.23
N CYS A 40 -4.88 -1.95 -1.69
CA CYS A 40 -3.50 -1.71 -2.08
C CYS A 40 -2.95 -2.96 -2.77
N SER A 41 -2.61 -2.82 -4.05
CA SER A 41 -1.95 -3.87 -4.83
C SER A 41 -0.44 -3.72 -4.75
N VAL A 42 0.27 -4.82 -4.52
CA VAL A 42 1.73 -4.83 -4.45
C VAL A 42 2.30 -5.53 -5.68
N THR A 43 3.28 -4.91 -6.33
CA THR A 43 4.05 -5.53 -7.42
C THR A 43 5.54 -5.50 -7.09
N GLY A 44 6.28 -6.48 -7.62
CA GLY A 44 7.73 -6.62 -7.37
C GLY A 44 8.11 -7.20 -6.00
N TYR A 45 7.14 -7.51 -5.12
CA TYR A 45 7.39 -8.13 -3.81
C TYR A 45 6.16 -8.88 -3.29
N SER A 46 6.33 -10.05 -2.66
CA SER A 46 5.21 -10.78 -2.05
C SER A 46 4.85 -10.24 -0.67
N ILE A 47 3.56 -10.00 -0.41
CA ILE A 47 3.07 -9.50 0.89
C ILE A 47 3.28 -10.48 2.05
N THR A 48 3.62 -11.73 1.77
CA THR A 48 3.93 -12.75 2.77
C THR A 48 5.43 -12.88 3.06
N SER A 49 6.30 -12.24 2.29
CA SER A 49 7.76 -12.42 2.41
C SER A 49 8.40 -11.64 3.56
N GLY A 50 7.71 -10.67 4.17
CA GLY A 50 8.23 -9.94 5.33
C GLY A 50 7.77 -8.49 5.42
N GLY A 51 7.85 -7.94 6.63
CA GLY A 51 7.48 -6.56 6.94
C GLY A 51 6.01 -6.38 7.34
N TYR A 52 5.60 -5.11 7.32
CA TYR A 52 4.30 -4.62 7.74
C TYR A 52 3.69 -3.80 6.61
N TRP A 53 2.41 -4.03 6.35
CA TRP A 53 1.64 -3.37 5.31
C TRP A 53 0.66 -2.42 5.98
N SER A 54 0.96 -1.13 5.89
CA SER A 54 0.33 -0.07 6.66
C SER A 54 -0.65 0.73 5.83
N TRP A 55 -1.66 1.28 6.50
CA TRP A 55 -2.55 2.28 5.96
C TRP A 55 -2.38 3.61 6.68
N ILE A 56 -2.42 4.69 5.90
CA ILE A 56 -2.22 6.07 6.35
C ILE A 56 -3.35 6.92 5.76
N LYS A 57 -3.97 7.76 6.59
CA LYS A 57 -4.93 8.78 6.17
C LYS A 57 -4.22 10.12 6.09
N GLN A 58 -4.37 10.84 4.98
CA GLN A 58 -3.91 12.22 4.82
C GLN A 58 -5.11 13.14 4.65
N SER A 59 -5.40 13.90 5.71
CA SER A 59 -6.27 15.07 5.67
C SER A 59 -5.44 16.30 5.25
N PRO A 60 -6.07 17.42 4.83
CA PRO A 60 -5.33 18.63 4.41
C PRO A 60 -4.28 19.12 5.41
N GLU A 61 -4.50 18.89 6.72
CA GLU A 61 -3.67 19.42 7.79
C GLU A 61 -2.78 18.35 8.47
N LYS A 62 -3.02 17.06 8.22
CA LYS A 62 -2.45 16.00 9.06
C LYS A 62 -2.31 14.67 8.33
N LEU A 63 -1.22 13.99 8.62
CA LEU A 63 -0.97 12.60 8.26
C LEU A 63 -1.19 11.71 9.49
N GLU A 64 -2.10 10.76 9.38
CA GLU A 64 -2.55 9.90 10.48
C GLU A 64 -2.32 8.44 10.16
N TYR A 65 -1.55 7.77 11.02
CA TYR A 65 -1.35 6.34 10.93
C TYR A 65 -2.60 5.58 11.39
N ILE A 66 -3.12 4.69 10.54
CA ILE A 66 -4.35 3.93 10.81
C ILE A 66 -4.04 2.59 11.49
N GLY A 67 -3.05 1.86 10.96
CA GLY A 67 -2.75 0.51 11.39
C GLY A 67 -1.95 -0.27 10.34
N TYR A 68 -1.61 -1.51 10.66
CA TYR A 68 -0.93 -2.43 9.74
C TYR A 68 -1.52 -3.84 9.80
N ILE A 69 -1.22 -4.62 8.76
CA ILE A 69 -1.20 -6.08 8.78
C ILE A 69 0.22 -6.59 8.50
N SER A 70 0.73 -7.51 9.32
CA SER A 70 2.06 -8.08 9.15
C SER A 70 2.07 -9.12 8.03
N TYR A 71 3.28 -9.47 7.56
CA TYR A 71 3.47 -10.58 6.63
C TYR A 71 2.98 -11.94 7.17
N SER A 72 2.81 -12.10 8.48
CA SER A 72 2.20 -13.28 9.12
C SER A 72 0.69 -13.16 9.32
N GLY A 73 0.10 -11.98 9.06
CA GLY A 73 -1.34 -11.73 9.14
C GLY A 73 -1.79 -11.10 10.46
N GLY A 74 -0.87 -10.81 11.38
CA GLY A 74 -1.17 -10.10 12.62
C GLY A 74 -1.48 -8.63 12.36
N THR A 75 -2.54 -8.11 12.96
CA THR A 75 -2.99 -6.72 12.77
C THR A 75 -2.73 -5.87 14.01
N ASN A 76 -2.36 -4.61 13.80
CA ASN A 76 -2.34 -3.59 14.85
C ASN A 76 -3.05 -2.33 14.37
N TYR A 77 -3.80 -1.69 15.25
CA TYR A 77 -4.64 -0.55 14.93
C TYR A 77 -4.31 0.62 15.85
N ASN A 78 -4.33 1.82 15.28
CA ASN A 78 -4.40 3.03 16.07
C ASN A 78 -5.77 3.08 16.80
N PRO A 79 -5.79 3.26 18.14
CA PRO A 79 -7.02 3.30 18.93
C PRO A 79 -8.09 4.27 18.39
N SER A 80 -7.68 5.38 17.77
CA SER A 80 -8.60 6.38 17.20
C SER A 80 -9.49 5.84 16.08
N PHE A 81 -9.07 4.77 15.39
CA PHE A 81 -9.81 4.20 14.26
C PHE A 81 -10.42 2.82 14.56
N LYS A 82 -9.96 2.15 15.62
CA LYS A 82 -10.13 0.71 15.88
C LYS A 82 -11.58 0.21 15.83
N SER A 83 -12.56 1.03 16.19
CA SER A 83 -13.98 0.63 16.23
C SER A 83 -14.65 0.53 14.86
N ARG A 84 -14.11 1.19 13.83
CA ARG A 84 -14.76 1.35 12.52
C ARG A 84 -13.98 0.76 11.35
N ILE A 85 -12.78 0.24 11.60
CA ILE A 85 -11.90 -0.26 10.53
C ILE A 85 -11.61 -1.74 10.65
N SER A 86 -11.26 -2.35 9.52
CA SER A 86 -10.65 -3.68 9.46
C SER A 86 -9.58 -3.70 8.37
N ILE A 87 -8.40 -4.25 8.69
CA ILE A 87 -7.32 -4.45 7.72
C ILE A 87 -7.21 -5.94 7.42
N THR A 88 -7.32 -6.31 6.15
CA THR A 88 -7.27 -7.71 5.69
C THR A 88 -6.30 -7.86 4.52
N ARG A 89 -6.08 -9.09 4.06
CA ARG A 89 -5.19 -9.39 2.92
C ARG A 89 -5.66 -10.57 2.11
N ASP A 90 -5.35 -10.54 0.83
CA ASP A 90 -5.49 -11.64 -0.12
C ASP A 90 -4.09 -11.93 -0.68
N THR A 91 -3.48 -12.99 -0.16
CA THR A 91 -2.12 -13.39 -0.54
C THR A 91 -2.05 -13.98 -1.95
N SER A 92 -3.17 -14.47 -2.48
CA SER A 92 -3.23 -15.00 -3.85
C SER A 92 -3.16 -13.88 -4.90
N LYS A 93 -3.68 -12.69 -4.54
CA LYS A 93 -3.66 -11.49 -5.40
C LYS A 93 -2.55 -10.51 -5.06
N ASN A 94 -1.77 -10.80 -4.03
CA ASN A 94 -0.75 -9.91 -3.51
C ASN A 94 -1.31 -8.52 -3.12
N GLN A 95 -2.47 -8.53 -2.46
CA GLN A 95 -3.24 -7.35 -2.10
C GLN A 95 -3.54 -7.30 -0.60
N PHE A 96 -3.66 -6.10 -0.07
CA PHE A 96 -4.20 -5.85 1.27
C PHE A 96 -5.21 -4.72 1.24
N PHE A 97 -6.14 -4.76 2.19
CA PHE A 97 -7.37 -3.99 2.14
C PHE A 97 -7.57 -3.21 3.44
N LEU A 98 -8.25 -2.07 3.33
CA LEU A 98 -8.78 -1.32 4.45
C LEU A 98 -10.29 -1.18 4.26
N GLN A 99 -11.04 -1.85 5.12
CA GLN A 99 -12.47 -1.67 5.22
C GLN A 99 -12.75 -0.55 6.23
N LEU A 100 -13.49 0.48 5.81
CA LEU A 100 -14.04 1.51 6.69
C LEU A 100 -15.55 1.35 6.75
N ASN A 101 -16.10 1.33 7.96
CA ASN A 101 -17.52 1.23 8.22
C ASN A 101 -18.07 2.53 8.80
N SER A 102 -19.34 2.80 8.53
CA SER A 102 -20.06 3.96 9.07
C SER A 102 -19.30 5.27 8.80
N LEU A 103 -19.08 5.58 7.52
CA LEU A 103 -18.31 6.74 7.08
C LEU A 103 -18.91 8.06 7.57
N THR A 104 -18.05 8.96 8.03
CA THR A 104 -18.40 10.34 8.38
C THR A 104 -17.69 11.32 7.44
N THR A 105 -18.07 12.60 7.50
CA THR A 105 -17.39 13.66 6.74
C THR A 105 -15.91 13.77 7.07
N GLU A 106 -15.53 13.45 8.32
CA GLU A 106 -14.15 13.44 8.79
C GLU A 106 -13.30 12.38 8.08
N ASP A 107 -13.90 11.32 7.52
CA ASP A 107 -13.19 10.30 6.76
C ASP A 107 -12.85 10.75 5.32
N THR A 108 -13.26 11.95 4.91
CA THR A 108 -12.88 12.51 3.60
C THR A 108 -11.40 12.89 3.60
N ALA A 109 -10.57 12.06 2.95
CA ALA A 109 -9.13 12.19 2.95
C ALA A 109 -8.52 11.43 1.77
N THR A 110 -7.22 11.64 1.53
CA THR A 110 -6.45 10.73 0.68
C THR A 110 -5.92 9.60 1.55
N TYR A 111 -6.00 8.37 1.07
CA TYR A 111 -5.54 7.19 1.79
C TYR A 111 -4.37 6.58 1.05
N TYR A 112 -3.28 6.34 1.78
CA TYR A 112 -2.07 5.75 1.24
C TYR A 112 -1.78 4.43 1.91
N CYS A 113 -1.16 3.54 1.15
CA CYS A 113 -0.56 2.35 1.68
C CYS A 113 0.98 2.48 1.72
N ALA A 114 1.58 1.84 2.73
CA ALA A 114 3.02 1.91 2.95
C ALA A 114 3.58 0.56 3.40
N ARG A 115 4.86 0.33 3.13
CA ARG A 115 5.60 -0.84 3.62
C ARG A 115 6.58 -0.43 4.70
N GLY A 116 6.43 -1.00 5.89
CA GLY A 116 7.39 -0.89 6.98
C GLY A 116 8.21 -2.17 7.12
N THR A 117 9.50 -2.05 7.40
CA THR A 117 10.33 -3.15 7.90
C THR A 117 10.84 -2.75 9.26
N VAL A 118 10.66 -3.58 10.29
CA VAL A 118 11.36 -3.35 11.56
C VAL A 118 12.85 -3.50 11.26
N ARG A 119 13.60 -2.41 11.42
CA ARG A 119 15.02 -2.52 11.73
C ARG A 119 15.04 -2.90 13.19
N GLU A 120 15.35 -4.14 13.50
CA GLU A 120 15.57 -4.56 14.87
C GLU A 120 16.78 -3.76 15.37
N LEU A 121 16.54 -2.69 16.14
CA LEU A 121 17.55 -2.19 17.05
C LEU A 121 17.54 -3.22 18.18
N GLN A 122 18.35 -4.26 18.00
CA GLN A 122 18.68 -5.19 19.08
C GLN A 122 19.20 -4.35 20.22
N HIS A 123 18.47 -4.33 21.32
CA HIS A 123 18.84 -3.65 22.55
C HIS A 123 19.53 -4.62 23.49
#